data_AF-A0A2G6GT30-F1
#
_entry.id   AF-A0A2G6GT30-F1
#
_cell.length_a   1.000
_cell.length_b   1.000
_cell.length_c   1.000
_cell.angle_alpha   90.00
_cell.angle_beta   90.00
_cell.angle_gamma   90.00
#
_symmetry.space_group_name_H-M   'P 1'
#
loop_
_entity.id
_entity.type
_entity.pdbx_description
1 polymer ?
#
loop_
_entity_poly.entity_id
_entity_poly.type
_entity_poly.pdbx_seq_one_letter_code
_entity_poly.pdbx_strand_id
1 'polypeptide(L)'
;MNNNMKKITVRLASLLLVFTVFGFTISDTAAQRKITGTIYSDGKPAAGARVTAHKVSNEVWVSFDGKYEIDVHAKSKFLKVYFNDENQKIELGDGNTYDVYFGKKPSAETKTETKTNTSGRDMRTAAELKGDENYIKHVVYVDDYKLKKYDLAYPNWKYIFDTYPNSSRNIYSHGATMLGNMILKENDEAKKQKLIDELMGVYDQRIEFGLSPKYTKGYVLGRKGKDLLQYKKEDVDKAYKILGESLELQKENSEDAVVVVYMLASQTLYRDEKIEAGAVVEDYVKCMDILDKRLANAKGESETSKIQTAVDGVERLFAESGAATCPDLVKIFTPRFDENPKDKDLLKKITKLLDKSDCTDEDLFAKAATNLYPLEPSAQAAYSLARTYVKKGDLKQAAKYYEEAANMEEKDSLKAKYYYYLGLVSLDNYQKAYSCALKAKKLRPEWGEPIILIGRAYIAGKEKCGTKKIEHQAAYWFAVDKFAQAKALDPSVAKEANKLINEISQHFPNKEDLFMEGLLNKPYSTINNSGCWIKEKTTARPRK
;
A
#
# COMPACT_ATOMS: atom_id res chain seq x y z
N MET A 1 -30.08 57.08 -6.36
CA MET A 1 -31.28 57.82 -5.92
C MET A 1 -32.32 56.79 -5.51
N ASN A 2 -32.33 56.45 -4.22
CA ASN A 2 -33.38 56.76 -3.21
C ASN A 2 -34.37 55.60 -3.08
N ASN A 3 -34.20 54.70 -2.10
CA ASN A 3 -34.68 54.79 -0.71
C ASN A 3 -36.16 55.17 -0.58
N ASN A 4 -37.03 54.23 -0.18
CA ASN A 4 -37.49 54.11 1.21
C ASN A 4 -38.66 53.12 1.43
N MET A 5 -38.62 52.43 2.59
CA MET A 5 -39.73 51.97 3.45
C MET A 5 -40.63 50.81 2.94
N LYS A 6 -41.13 49.86 3.74
CA LYS A 6 -41.21 49.66 5.20
C LYS A 6 -41.54 48.17 5.49
N LYS A 7 -41.04 47.65 6.60
CA LYS A 7 -41.46 46.38 7.24
C LYS A 7 -42.92 46.46 7.70
N ILE A 8 -43.71 45.40 7.50
CA ILE A 8 -44.94 45.15 8.28
C ILE A 8 -45.10 43.64 8.54
N THR A 9 -44.95 43.27 9.81
CA THR A 9 -45.47 42.06 10.46
C THR A 9 -46.97 42.16 10.63
N VAL A 10 -47.74 41.11 10.31
CA VAL A 10 -49.14 40.96 10.78
C VAL A 10 -49.40 39.51 11.20
N ARG A 11 -49.59 39.34 12.52
CA ARG A 11 -50.41 38.28 13.11
C ARG A 11 -51.87 38.57 12.76
N LEU A 12 -52.65 37.57 12.37
CA LEU A 12 -54.12 37.65 12.46
C LEU A 12 -54.67 36.43 13.19
N ALA A 13 -55.14 36.69 14.40
CA ALA A 13 -56.14 35.91 15.09
C ALA A 13 -57.48 36.63 14.90
N SER A 14 -58.54 35.92 14.50
CA SER A 14 -59.95 36.35 14.58
C SER A 14 -60.82 35.08 14.56
N LEU A 15 -61.37 34.64 15.68
CA LEU A 15 -62.71 34.96 16.22
C LEU A 15 -63.89 34.30 15.48
N LEU A 16 -64.41 33.25 16.12
CA LEU A 16 -65.82 32.97 16.46
C LEU A 16 -66.95 33.55 15.59
N LEU A 17 -67.85 32.67 15.13
CA LEU A 17 -69.27 32.98 15.03
C LEU A 17 -70.13 31.73 15.27
N VAL A 18 -70.76 31.71 16.45
CA VAL A 18 -71.86 30.81 16.82
C VAL A 18 -73.15 31.43 16.31
N PHE A 19 -73.96 30.65 15.58
CA PHE A 19 -75.40 30.90 15.44
C PHE A 19 -76.15 29.63 15.84
N THR A 20 -76.77 29.68 17.01
CA THR A 20 -77.83 28.74 17.43
C THR A 20 -79.18 29.30 16.98
N VAL A 21 -79.99 28.49 16.30
CA VAL A 21 -81.45 28.66 16.26
C VAL A 21 -82.11 27.36 16.67
N PHE A 22 -82.99 27.49 17.66
CA PHE A 22 -83.83 26.47 18.27
C PHE A 22 -84.83 25.87 17.28
N GLY A 23 -84.99 24.56 17.34
CA GLY A 23 -86.13 23.84 16.80
C GLY A 23 -86.38 22.59 17.65
N PHE A 24 -87.16 22.74 18.72
CA PHE A 24 -87.69 21.60 19.47
C PHE A 24 -88.78 20.93 18.62
N THR A 25 -88.51 19.71 18.15
CA THR A 25 -89.54 18.70 17.92
C THR A 25 -89.10 17.43 18.63
N ILE A 26 -89.91 16.99 19.59
CA ILE A 26 -89.70 15.73 20.31
C ILE A 26 -90.11 14.60 19.39
N SER A 27 -89.16 13.78 18.95
CA SER A 27 -89.43 12.41 18.48
C SER A 27 -88.13 11.63 18.35
N ASP A 28 -88.06 10.52 19.10
CA ASP A 28 -86.99 9.52 19.22
C ASP A 28 -85.62 10.06 19.67
N THR A 29 -85.30 9.89 20.96
CA THR A 29 -83.92 9.67 21.43
C THR A 29 -83.42 8.33 20.88
N ALA A 30 -83.27 8.25 19.56
CA ALA A 30 -82.58 7.18 18.89
C ALA A 30 -81.09 7.32 19.19
N ALA A 31 -80.43 6.22 19.54
CA ALA A 31 -78.99 6.17 19.70
C ALA A 31 -78.31 6.82 18.47
N GLN A 32 -77.74 8.00 18.65
CA GLN A 32 -76.88 8.60 17.64
C GLN A 32 -75.52 7.93 17.78
N ARG A 33 -74.97 7.47 16.66
CA ARG A 33 -73.59 6.99 16.65
C ARG A 33 -72.74 7.98 15.89
N LYS A 34 -71.55 8.21 16.43
CA LYS A 34 -70.55 9.06 15.82
C LYS A 34 -69.74 8.24 14.82
N ILE A 35 -69.71 8.68 13.58
CA ILE A 35 -68.92 8.05 12.52
C ILE A 35 -67.75 8.95 12.18
N THR A 36 -66.57 8.37 12.12
CA THR A 36 -65.34 9.02 11.68
C THR A 36 -64.81 8.41 10.40
N GLY A 37 -63.86 9.07 9.75
CA GLY A 37 -63.13 8.50 8.63
C GLY A 37 -62.21 9.50 7.99
N THR A 38 -61.40 9.02 7.05
CA THR A 38 -60.48 9.82 6.24
C THR A 38 -60.85 9.68 4.77
N ILE A 39 -60.91 10.81 4.06
CA ILE A 39 -61.08 10.83 2.61
C ILE A 39 -59.72 10.92 1.97
N TYR A 40 -59.50 10.09 0.96
CA TYR A 40 -58.26 10.04 0.18
C TYR A 40 -58.56 10.36 -1.29
N SER A 41 -57.63 11.08 -1.93
CA SER A 41 -57.55 11.24 -3.38
C SER A 41 -56.16 10.81 -3.83
N ASP A 42 -56.08 9.87 -4.77
CA ASP A 42 -54.80 9.34 -5.29
C ASP A 42 -53.81 8.89 -4.20
N GLY A 43 -54.34 8.25 -3.14
CA GLY A 43 -53.54 7.70 -2.05
C GLY A 43 -53.06 8.70 -0.99
N LYS A 44 -53.51 9.96 -1.02
CA LYS A 44 -53.22 10.99 0.01
C LYS A 44 -54.49 11.54 0.65
N PRO A 45 -54.49 11.92 1.94
CA PRO A 45 -55.65 12.56 2.57
C PRO A 45 -56.07 13.83 1.83
N ALA A 46 -57.37 14.00 1.64
CA ALA A 46 -57.97 15.05 0.81
C ALA A 46 -58.98 15.88 1.61
N ALA A 47 -58.76 17.19 1.65
CA ALA A 47 -59.62 18.16 2.31
C ALA A 47 -60.68 18.73 1.35
N GLY A 48 -61.71 19.38 1.88
CA GLY A 48 -62.71 20.09 1.05
C GLY A 48 -63.79 19.19 0.44
N ALA A 49 -63.86 17.93 0.84
CA ALA A 49 -65.00 17.07 0.61
C ALA A 49 -66.14 17.36 1.59
N ARG A 50 -67.37 17.00 1.21
CA ARG A 50 -68.57 17.11 2.03
C ARG A 50 -69.18 15.73 2.27
N VAL A 51 -69.50 15.42 3.53
CA VAL A 51 -70.11 14.15 3.94
C VAL A 51 -71.51 14.40 4.48
N THR A 52 -72.49 13.62 4.01
CA THR A 52 -73.88 13.63 4.50
C THR A 52 -74.35 12.22 4.86
N ALA A 53 -75.29 12.12 5.79
CA ALA A 53 -75.82 10.84 6.25
C ALA A 53 -77.28 10.64 5.82
N HIS A 54 -77.62 9.41 5.40
CA HIS A 54 -79.01 9.06 5.07
C HIS A 54 -79.95 9.31 6.25
N LYS A 55 -81.08 9.98 6.02
CA LYS A 55 -82.11 10.35 7.02
C LYS A 55 -81.68 11.37 8.07
N VAL A 56 -80.54 12.03 7.88
CA VAL A 56 -80.13 13.18 8.70
C VAL A 56 -79.86 14.34 7.75
N SER A 57 -80.29 15.54 8.13
CA SER A 57 -80.09 16.76 7.33
C SER A 57 -78.74 17.43 7.61
N ASN A 58 -77.88 16.83 8.44
CA ASN A 58 -76.58 17.38 8.75
C ASN A 58 -75.57 17.07 7.64
N GLU A 59 -74.70 18.04 7.39
CA GLU A 59 -73.55 17.90 6.51
C GLU A 59 -72.29 18.34 7.25
N VAL A 60 -71.19 17.66 7.01
CA VAL A 60 -69.89 18.02 7.58
C VAL A 60 -68.86 18.19 6.48
N TRP A 61 -68.00 19.18 6.66
CA TRP A 61 -66.86 19.42 5.79
C TRP A 61 -65.62 18.73 6.34
N VAL A 62 -64.86 18.14 5.43
CA VAL A 62 -63.66 17.37 5.76
C VAL A 62 -62.49 18.31 6.04
N SER A 63 -61.80 18.07 7.15
CA SER A 63 -60.69 18.88 7.64
C SER A 63 -59.47 18.84 6.72
N PHE A 64 -58.50 19.74 6.97
CA PHE A 64 -57.28 19.84 6.16
C PHE A 64 -56.44 18.55 6.14
N ASP A 65 -56.48 17.76 7.20
CA ASP A 65 -55.83 16.44 7.29
C ASP A 65 -56.68 15.30 6.69
N GLY A 66 -57.76 15.63 5.99
CA GLY A 66 -58.62 14.69 5.26
C GLY A 66 -59.63 13.95 6.12
N LYS A 67 -59.81 14.32 7.39
CA LYS A 67 -60.69 13.61 8.33
C LYS A 67 -62.07 14.23 8.42
N TYR A 68 -63.05 13.41 8.74
CA TYR A 68 -64.40 13.85 9.06
C TYR A 68 -64.94 13.13 10.29
N GLU A 69 -65.90 13.78 10.94
CA GLU A 69 -66.67 13.23 12.05
C GLU A 69 -68.11 13.69 11.86
N ILE A 70 -69.06 12.76 11.83
CA ILE A 70 -70.48 13.04 11.64
C ILE A 70 -71.32 12.20 12.59
N ASP A 71 -72.25 12.84 13.28
CA ASP A 71 -73.25 12.15 14.08
C ASP A 71 -74.37 11.62 13.17
N VAL A 72 -74.63 10.33 13.22
CA VAL A 72 -75.65 9.67 12.39
C VAL A 72 -76.73 9.01 13.25
N HIS A 73 -77.95 8.97 12.72
CA HIS A 73 -79.07 8.30 13.35
C HIS A 73 -78.91 6.77 13.29
N ALA A 74 -79.33 6.01 14.30
CA ALA A 74 -79.25 4.54 14.32
C ALA A 74 -79.83 3.85 13.07
N LYS A 75 -80.86 4.46 12.45
CA LYS A 75 -81.53 3.96 11.23
C LYS A 75 -80.88 4.43 9.91
N SER A 76 -79.75 5.16 9.96
CA SER A 76 -79.00 5.60 8.78
C SER A 76 -78.31 4.41 8.12
N LYS A 77 -78.54 4.23 6.81
CA LYS A 77 -78.08 3.05 6.05
C LYS A 77 -76.83 3.31 5.23
N PHE A 78 -76.52 4.58 4.94
CA PHE A 78 -75.38 4.95 4.13
C PHE A 78 -74.94 6.39 4.40
N LEU A 79 -73.68 6.68 4.07
CA LEU A 79 -73.14 8.02 3.87
C LEU A 79 -73.10 8.36 2.38
N LYS A 80 -73.22 9.64 2.05
CA LYS A 80 -72.84 10.16 0.75
C LYS A 80 -71.68 11.13 0.92
N VAL A 81 -70.62 10.90 0.16
CA VAL A 81 -69.42 11.73 0.16
C VAL A 81 -69.30 12.40 -1.20
N TYR A 82 -69.17 13.71 -1.19
CA TYR A 82 -69.02 14.56 -2.37
C TYR A 82 -67.61 15.15 -2.36
N PHE A 83 -66.86 14.97 -3.43
CA PHE A 83 -65.52 15.52 -3.58
C PHE A 83 -65.30 15.90 -5.04
N ASN A 84 -65.00 17.18 -5.28
CA ASN A 84 -65.02 17.79 -6.62
C ASN A 84 -66.36 17.52 -7.34
N ASP A 85 -66.32 17.01 -8.58
CA ASP A 85 -67.50 16.67 -9.38
C ASP A 85 -67.98 15.21 -9.18
N GLU A 86 -67.34 14.45 -8.28
CA GLU A 86 -67.65 13.06 -8.01
C GLU A 86 -68.43 12.88 -6.68
N ASN A 87 -69.21 11.81 -6.60
CA ASN A 87 -69.83 11.39 -5.34
C ASN A 87 -69.81 9.88 -5.18
N GLN A 88 -69.70 9.43 -3.92
CA GLN A 88 -69.73 8.02 -3.55
C GLN A 88 -70.76 7.77 -2.45
N LYS A 89 -71.49 6.66 -2.55
CA LYS A 89 -72.41 6.17 -1.53
C LYS A 89 -71.73 5.03 -0.77
N ILE A 90 -71.58 5.18 0.54
CA ILE A 90 -70.94 4.19 1.41
C ILE A 90 -71.99 3.56 2.31
N GLU A 91 -72.23 2.26 2.16
CA GLU A 91 -73.20 1.56 3.00
C GLU A 91 -72.65 1.37 4.42
N LEU A 92 -73.47 1.71 5.41
CA LEU A 92 -73.11 1.68 6.81
C LEU A 92 -73.43 0.30 7.39
N GLY A 93 -72.41 -0.38 7.90
CA GLY A 93 -72.53 -1.61 8.70
C GLY A 93 -72.41 -1.31 10.20
N ASP A 94 -71.88 -2.27 10.97
CA ASP A 94 -71.74 -2.15 12.43
C ASP A 94 -70.54 -1.29 12.87
N GLY A 95 -69.60 -1.01 11.97
CA GLY A 95 -68.43 -0.17 12.24
C GLY A 95 -68.76 1.32 12.43
N ASN A 96 -67.83 2.05 13.06
CA ASN A 96 -67.91 3.50 13.29
C ASN A 96 -66.85 4.29 12.52
N THR A 97 -66.02 3.64 11.70
CA THR A 97 -64.99 4.30 10.90
C THR A 97 -65.07 3.85 9.45
N TYR A 98 -65.18 4.82 8.52
CA TYR A 98 -65.33 4.56 7.08
C TYR A 98 -64.43 5.48 6.28
N ASP A 99 -63.32 4.96 5.77
CA ASP A 99 -62.45 5.68 4.85
C ASP A 99 -63.00 5.63 3.43
N VAL A 100 -62.87 6.73 2.69
CA VAL A 100 -63.41 6.87 1.33
C VAL A 100 -62.30 7.24 0.36
N TYR A 101 -62.25 6.53 -0.77
CA TYR A 101 -61.16 6.65 -1.75
C TYR A 101 -61.69 7.13 -3.08
N PHE A 102 -61.25 8.31 -3.51
CA PHE A 102 -61.40 8.80 -4.87
C PHE A 102 -60.10 8.50 -5.64
N GLY A 103 -60.23 7.85 -6.80
CA GLY A 103 -59.07 7.39 -7.59
C GLY A 103 -58.44 6.08 -7.09
N LYS A 104 -57.11 5.94 -7.21
CA LYS A 104 -56.41 4.68 -6.88
C LYS A 104 -56.45 4.40 -5.37
N LYS A 105 -57.07 3.28 -4.98
CA LYS A 105 -57.04 2.76 -3.60
C LYS A 105 -55.58 2.53 -3.18
N PRO A 106 -55.14 3.03 -2.01
CA PRO A 106 -53.85 2.65 -1.46
C PRO A 106 -53.85 1.13 -1.29
N SER A 107 -52.85 0.47 -1.87
CA SER A 107 -52.61 -0.95 -1.61
C SER A 107 -52.50 -1.10 -0.10
N ALA A 108 -53.31 -1.99 0.46
CA ALA A 108 -53.28 -2.36 1.87
C ALA A 108 -51.83 -2.55 2.33
N GLU A 109 -51.57 -2.07 3.54
CA GLU A 109 -50.37 -2.33 4.34
C GLU A 109 -49.67 -3.61 3.90
N THR A 110 -48.51 -3.46 3.26
CA THR A 110 -47.52 -4.52 3.33
C THR A 110 -47.17 -4.60 4.81
N LYS A 111 -47.73 -5.58 5.53
CA LYS A 111 -47.01 -6.21 6.62
C LYS A 111 -45.66 -6.57 6.02
N THR A 112 -44.65 -5.73 6.25
CA THR A 112 -43.27 -6.09 5.96
C THR A 112 -43.06 -7.33 6.81
N GLU A 113 -43.07 -8.50 6.18
CA GLU A 113 -42.42 -9.68 6.75
C GLU A 113 -41.10 -9.15 7.29
N THR A 114 -40.90 -9.26 8.61
CA THR A 114 -39.66 -8.87 9.23
C THR A 114 -38.64 -9.80 8.59
N LYS A 115 -37.90 -9.29 7.59
CA LYS A 115 -36.87 -10.02 6.89
C LYS A 115 -35.81 -10.29 7.94
N THR A 116 -35.97 -11.37 8.68
CA THR A 116 -35.12 -11.70 9.81
C THR A 116 -34.16 -12.78 9.37
N ASN A 117 -32.88 -12.63 9.70
CA ASN A 117 -31.95 -13.73 9.50
C ASN A 117 -32.16 -14.79 10.60
N THR A 118 -31.46 -15.92 10.47
CA THR A 118 -31.49 -17.03 11.44
C THR A 118 -31.07 -16.64 12.86
N SER A 119 -30.41 -15.49 13.03
CA SER A 119 -30.00 -14.93 14.32
C SER A 119 -30.98 -13.86 14.85
N GLY A 120 -32.15 -13.69 14.22
CA GLY A 120 -33.19 -12.76 14.65
C GLY A 120 -32.92 -11.28 14.31
N ARG A 121 -31.90 -10.97 13.49
CA ARG A 121 -31.56 -9.60 13.07
C ARG A 121 -32.46 -9.13 11.94
N ASP A 122 -32.83 -7.86 11.96
CA ASP A 122 -33.66 -7.24 10.93
C ASP A 122 -32.82 -6.85 9.71
N MET A 123 -33.10 -7.52 8.59
CA MET A 123 -32.39 -7.40 7.31
C MET A 123 -32.99 -6.33 6.38
N ARG A 124 -33.96 -5.55 6.86
CA ARG A 124 -34.49 -4.40 6.10
C ARG A 124 -33.38 -3.38 5.82
N THR A 125 -33.39 -2.84 4.61
CA THR A 125 -32.53 -1.74 4.17
C THR A 125 -32.97 -0.42 4.82
N ALA A 126 -32.11 0.61 4.83
CA ALA A 126 -32.50 1.94 5.34
C ALA A 126 -33.77 2.51 4.67
N ALA A 127 -34.02 2.19 3.40
CA ALA A 127 -35.21 2.61 2.69
C ALA A 127 -36.48 1.94 3.23
N GLU A 128 -36.39 0.64 3.56
CA GLU A 128 -37.47 -0.16 4.14
C GLU A 128 -37.71 0.14 5.63
N LEU A 129 -36.72 0.72 6.32
CA LEU A 129 -36.80 1.16 7.72
C LEU A 129 -37.30 2.60 7.87
N LYS A 130 -37.69 3.27 6.77
CA LYS A 130 -38.19 4.64 6.83
C LYS A 130 -39.51 4.68 7.63
N GLY A 131 -39.50 5.40 8.75
CA GLY A 131 -40.65 5.51 9.66
C GLY A 131 -40.65 4.47 10.78
N ASP A 132 -39.66 3.57 10.84
CA ASP A 132 -39.47 2.67 11.98
C ASP A 132 -38.99 3.47 13.20
N GLU A 133 -39.76 3.45 14.28
CA GLU A 133 -39.49 4.20 15.52
C GLU A 133 -38.16 3.79 16.17
N ASN A 134 -37.75 2.53 16.03
CA ASN A 134 -36.50 2.05 16.59
C ASN A 134 -35.29 2.43 15.73
N TYR A 135 -35.49 2.60 14.42
CA TYR A 135 -34.44 3.05 13.51
C TYR A 135 -34.08 4.54 13.68
N ILE A 136 -34.88 5.35 14.40
CA ILE A 136 -34.52 6.76 14.70
C ILE A 136 -33.16 6.89 15.42
N LYS A 137 -32.76 5.86 16.18
CA LYS A 137 -31.45 5.78 16.85
C LYS A 137 -30.28 5.86 15.86
N HIS A 138 -30.50 5.48 14.59
CA HIS A 138 -29.54 5.68 13.51
C HIS A 138 -29.19 7.17 13.33
N VAL A 139 -30.19 8.05 13.31
CA VAL A 139 -29.99 9.49 13.14
C VAL A 139 -29.21 10.05 14.33
N VAL A 140 -29.64 9.70 15.55
CA VAL A 140 -29.02 10.17 16.78
C VAL A 140 -27.53 9.80 16.84
N TYR A 141 -27.18 8.52 16.63
CA TYR A 141 -25.77 8.12 16.72
C TYR A 141 -24.93 8.75 15.61
N VAL A 142 -25.48 8.91 14.39
CA VAL A 142 -24.73 9.50 13.28
C VAL A 142 -24.37 10.96 13.58
N ASP A 143 -25.26 11.72 14.20
CA ASP A 143 -25.00 13.11 14.57
C ASP A 143 -23.98 13.19 15.71
N ASP A 144 -24.10 12.38 16.75
CA ASP A 144 -23.10 12.29 17.82
C ASP A 144 -21.73 11.83 17.30
N TYR A 145 -21.71 10.87 16.37
CA TYR A 145 -20.50 10.39 15.71
C TYR A 145 -19.80 11.50 14.92
N LYS A 146 -20.55 12.30 14.13
CA LYS A 146 -20.00 13.45 13.40
C LYS A 146 -19.42 14.51 14.34
N LEU A 147 -20.04 14.68 15.52
CA LEU A 147 -19.54 15.55 16.59
C LEU A 147 -18.39 14.92 17.40
N LYS A 148 -17.93 13.71 17.03
CA LYS A 148 -16.90 12.92 17.72
C LYS A 148 -17.22 12.61 19.19
N LYS A 149 -18.50 12.66 19.57
CA LYS A 149 -19.00 12.30 20.90
C LYS A 149 -19.23 10.81 20.98
N TYR A 150 -18.16 10.03 20.88
CA TYR A 150 -18.26 8.57 20.75
C TYR A 150 -18.93 7.88 21.95
N ASP A 151 -18.75 8.41 23.16
CA ASP A 151 -19.40 7.87 24.35
C ASP A 151 -20.93 8.00 24.29
N LEU A 152 -21.44 9.07 23.66
CA LEU A 152 -22.89 9.28 23.43
C LEU A 152 -23.39 8.50 22.21
N ALA A 153 -22.57 8.40 21.16
CA ALA A 153 -22.92 7.69 19.95
C ALA A 153 -22.99 6.17 20.15
N TYR A 154 -22.09 5.60 20.97
CA TYR A 154 -21.89 4.15 21.06
C TYR A 154 -23.15 3.36 21.45
N PRO A 155 -23.95 3.72 22.48
CA PRO A 155 -25.15 2.95 22.84
C PRO A 155 -26.16 2.88 21.69
N ASN A 156 -26.40 4.00 21.00
CA ASN A 156 -27.32 4.06 19.86
C ASN A 156 -26.74 3.34 18.65
N TRP A 157 -25.44 3.48 18.39
CA TRP A 157 -24.75 2.73 17.34
C TRP A 157 -24.83 1.22 17.57
N LYS A 158 -24.54 0.75 18.79
CA LYS A 158 -24.52 -0.67 19.15
C LYS A 158 -25.89 -1.30 18.92
N TYR A 159 -26.96 -0.61 19.33
CA TYR A 159 -28.32 -1.04 19.04
C TYR A 159 -28.57 -1.20 17.54
N ILE A 160 -28.17 -0.22 16.74
CA ILE A 160 -28.35 -0.28 15.29
C ILE A 160 -27.49 -1.37 14.64
N PHE A 161 -26.25 -1.56 15.11
CA PHE A 161 -25.34 -2.61 14.67
C PHE A 161 -25.88 -4.02 14.96
N ASP A 162 -26.44 -4.24 16.15
CA ASP A 162 -27.00 -5.55 16.52
C ASP A 162 -28.32 -5.84 15.83
N THR A 163 -29.16 -4.81 15.66
CA THR A 163 -30.55 -4.97 15.21
C THR A 163 -30.70 -4.88 13.69
N TYR A 164 -30.02 -3.93 13.04
CA TYR A 164 -30.23 -3.58 11.62
C TYR A 164 -28.95 -3.67 10.78
N PRO A 165 -28.31 -4.86 10.66
CA PRO A 165 -27.02 -5.04 9.97
C PRO A 165 -27.01 -4.61 8.50
N ASN A 166 -28.17 -4.66 7.82
CA ASN A 166 -28.29 -4.34 6.39
C ASN A 166 -28.72 -2.88 6.14
N SER A 167 -28.92 -2.10 7.20
CA SER A 167 -29.46 -0.74 7.06
C SER A 167 -28.44 0.23 6.47
N SER A 168 -27.15 0.13 6.84
CA SER A 168 -26.11 1.01 6.32
C SER A 168 -24.70 0.41 6.50
N ARG A 169 -23.89 0.46 5.44
CA ARG A 169 -22.46 0.07 5.53
C ARG A 169 -21.66 0.98 6.46
N ASN A 170 -22.10 2.22 6.67
CA ASN A 170 -21.40 3.17 7.53
C ASN A 170 -21.39 2.70 8.99
N ILE A 171 -22.36 1.88 9.40
CA ILE A 171 -22.41 1.31 10.76
C ILE A 171 -21.10 0.59 11.07
N TYR A 172 -20.55 -0.18 10.12
CA TYR A 172 -19.30 -0.91 10.34
C TYR A 172 -18.08 0.01 10.41
N SER A 173 -17.97 0.99 9.52
CA SER A 173 -16.84 1.95 9.55
C SER A 173 -16.89 2.89 10.76
N HIS A 174 -18.08 3.32 11.17
CA HIS A 174 -18.28 4.13 12.36
C HIS A 174 -17.94 3.32 13.61
N GLY A 175 -18.42 2.07 13.69
CA GLY A 175 -18.10 1.13 14.76
C GLY A 175 -16.61 0.94 14.95
N ALA A 176 -15.89 0.62 13.86
CA ALA A 176 -14.44 0.45 13.92
C ALA A 176 -13.71 1.71 14.40
N THR A 177 -14.14 2.89 13.95
CA THR A 177 -13.57 4.17 14.39
C THR A 177 -13.84 4.47 15.86
N MET A 178 -15.07 4.23 16.34
CA MET A 178 -15.45 4.49 17.73
C MET A 178 -14.75 3.53 18.69
N LEU A 179 -14.81 2.22 18.41
CA LEU A 179 -14.16 1.20 19.21
C LEU A 179 -12.64 1.40 19.23
N GLY A 180 -12.01 1.71 18.10
CA GLY A 180 -10.58 2.06 18.06
C GLY A 180 -10.24 3.24 18.97
N ASN A 181 -11.08 4.29 19.01
CA ASN A 181 -10.88 5.42 19.93
C ASN A 181 -11.04 5.01 21.40
N MET A 182 -12.03 4.17 21.71
CA MET A 182 -12.27 3.69 23.07
C MET A 182 -11.12 2.80 23.55
N ILE A 183 -10.63 1.88 22.71
CA ILE A 183 -9.46 1.03 23.00
C ILE A 183 -8.22 1.87 23.33
N LEU A 184 -7.98 2.95 22.59
CA LEU A 184 -6.83 3.84 22.83
C LEU A 184 -6.94 4.65 24.13
N LYS A 185 -8.15 4.81 24.69
CA LYS A 185 -8.39 5.56 25.94
C LYS A 185 -8.54 4.66 27.17
N GLU A 186 -8.79 3.37 26.97
CA GLU A 186 -9.01 2.41 28.04
C GLU A 186 -7.66 1.94 28.61
N ASN A 187 -7.54 2.01 29.94
CA ASN A 187 -6.34 1.60 30.68
C ASN A 187 -6.52 0.25 31.38
N ASP A 188 -7.77 -0.19 31.57
CA ASP A 188 -8.06 -1.51 32.12
C ASP A 188 -7.93 -2.58 31.02
N GLU A 189 -6.96 -3.48 31.18
CA GLU A 189 -6.65 -4.51 30.18
C GLU A 189 -7.83 -5.45 29.90
N ALA A 190 -8.66 -5.76 30.90
CA ALA A 190 -9.81 -6.65 30.72
C ALA A 190 -10.94 -5.96 29.91
N LYS A 191 -11.19 -4.68 30.15
CA LYS A 191 -12.14 -3.88 29.36
C LYS A 191 -11.60 -3.63 27.95
N LYS A 192 -10.32 -3.33 27.83
CA LYS A 192 -9.64 -3.16 26.55
C LYS A 192 -9.73 -4.42 25.69
N GLN A 193 -9.53 -5.60 26.27
CA GLN A 193 -9.70 -6.88 25.57
C GLN A 193 -11.13 -7.05 25.06
N LYS A 194 -12.16 -6.74 25.87
CA LYS A 194 -13.57 -6.80 25.43
C LYS A 194 -13.85 -5.87 24.25
N LEU A 195 -13.32 -4.65 24.27
CA LEU A 195 -13.46 -3.70 23.17
C LEU A 195 -12.77 -4.19 21.89
N ILE A 196 -11.60 -4.84 22.02
CA ILE A 196 -10.89 -5.46 20.89
C ILE A 196 -11.71 -6.62 20.31
N ASP A 197 -12.28 -7.48 21.15
CA ASP A 197 -13.12 -8.61 20.71
C ASP A 197 -14.37 -8.11 19.99
N GLU A 198 -15.00 -7.05 20.51
CA GLU A 198 -16.12 -6.39 19.84
C GLU A 198 -15.73 -5.79 18.48
N LEU A 199 -14.57 -5.14 18.41
CA LEU A 199 -14.04 -4.60 17.15
C LEU A 199 -13.82 -5.72 16.12
N MET A 200 -13.28 -6.87 16.53
CA MET A 200 -13.16 -8.03 15.65
C MET A 200 -14.52 -8.53 15.16
N GLY A 201 -15.53 -8.54 16.05
CA GLY A 201 -16.92 -8.84 15.70
C GLY A 201 -17.52 -7.86 14.69
N VAL A 202 -17.18 -6.57 14.76
CA VAL A 202 -17.60 -5.56 13.76
C VAL A 202 -17.07 -5.93 12.38
N TYR A 203 -15.81 -6.36 12.28
CA TYR A 203 -15.24 -6.81 11.00
C TYR A 203 -15.91 -8.08 10.48
N ASP A 204 -16.18 -9.06 11.36
CA ASP A 204 -16.83 -10.32 10.97
C ASP A 204 -18.25 -10.08 10.46
N GLN A 205 -19.02 -9.25 11.16
CA GLN A 205 -20.36 -8.88 10.72
C GLN A 205 -20.34 -8.05 9.43
N ARG A 206 -19.31 -7.22 9.22
CA ARG A 206 -19.12 -6.51 7.95
C ARG A 206 -18.83 -7.47 6.80
N ILE A 207 -18.10 -8.57 7.03
CA ILE A 207 -17.88 -9.61 6.02
C ILE A 207 -19.18 -10.31 5.66
N GLU A 208 -20.08 -10.50 6.63
CA GLU A 208 -21.36 -11.17 6.40
C GLU A 208 -22.38 -10.29 5.66
N PHE A 209 -22.52 -9.01 6.04
CA PHE A 209 -23.61 -8.14 5.56
C PHE A 209 -23.17 -6.86 4.87
N GLY A 210 -21.89 -6.50 4.97
CA GLY A 210 -21.39 -5.17 4.61
C GLY A 210 -20.53 -5.10 3.34
N LEU A 211 -20.41 -6.21 2.60
CA LEU A 211 -19.57 -6.28 1.40
C LEU A 211 -20.14 -5.49 0.22
N SER A 212 -19.26 -5.05 -0.67
CA SER A 212 -19.61 -4.46 -1.96
C SER A 212 -18.49 -4.66 -2.98
N PRO A 213 -18.71 -4.38 -4.29
CA PRO A 213 -17.63 -4.44 -5.27
C PRO A 213 -16.42 -3.58 -4.92
N LYS A 214 -16.62 -2.48 -4.17
CA LYS A 214 -15.55 -1.60 -3.68
C LYS A 214 -14.94 -2.09 -2.36
N TYR A 215 -15.72 -2.74 -1.51
CA TYR A 215 -15.32 -3.19 -0.18
C TYR A 215 -15.52 -4.71 -0.09
N THR A 216 -14.57 -5.43 -0.66
CA THR A 216 -14.59 -6.89 -0.75
C THR A 216 -14.12 -7.54 0.55
N LYS A 217 -14.28 -8.87 0.69
CA LYS A 217 -13.86 -9.62 1.89
C LYS A 217 -12.39 -9.34 2.23
N GLY A 218 -11.49 -9.40 1.25
CA GLY A 218 -10.06 -9.14 1.47
C GLY A 218 -9.81 -7.75 2.03
N TYR A 219 -10.46 -6.70 1.50
CA TYR A 219 -10.34 -5.34 2.03
C TYR A 219 -10.72 -5.26 3.52
N VAL A 220 -11.79 -5.96 3.92
CA VAL A 220 -12.23 -5.98 5.33
C VAL A 220 -11.25 -6.76 6.20
N LEU A 221 -10.75 -7.90 5.73
CA LEU A 221 -9.74 -8.71 6.41
C LEU A 221 -8.43 -7.94 6.62
N GLY A 222 -7.95 -7.21 5.62
CA GLY A 222 -6.72 -6.43 5.72
C GLY A 222 -6.78 -5.41 6.86
N ARG A 223 -7.91 -4.72 7.00
CA ARG A 223 -8.16 -3.80 8.12
C ARG A 223 -8.33 -4.53 9.45
N LYS A 224 -9.03 -5.67 9.47
CA LYS A 224 -9.18 -6.51 10.66
C LYS A 224 -7.82 -6.94 11.21
N GLY A 225 -6.96 -7.50 10.36
CA GLY A 225 -5.63 -7.97 10.75
C GLY A 225 -4.70 -6.84 11.18
N LYS A 226 -4.78 -5.70 10.50
CA LYS A 226 -4.01 -4.50 10.87
C LYS A 226 -4.40 -3.98 12.25
N ASP A 227 -5.69 -3.80 12.50
CA ASP A 227 -6.19 -3.28 13.77
C ASP A 227 -5.98 -4.31 14.91
N LEU A 228 -6.09 -5.60 14.63
CA LEU A 228 -5.73 -6.66 15.59
C LEU A 228 -4.28 -6.53 16.05
N LEU A 229 -3.34 -6.41 15.11
CA LEU A 229 -1.92 -6.27 15.46
C LEU A 229 -1.62 -4.94 16.15
N GLN A 230 -2.33 -3.87 15.79
CA GLN A 230 -2.19 -2.57 16.43
C GLN A 230 -2.58 -2.61 17.92
N TYR A 231 -3.68 -3.29 18.25
CA TYR A 231 -4.24 -3.26 19.60
C TYR A 231 -3.87 -4.48 20.47
N LYS A 232 -3.46 -5.59 19.86
CA LYS A 232 -3.13 -6.85 20.55
C LYS A 232 -1.96 -7.56 19.88
N LYS A 233 -0.74 -7.09 20.18
CA LYS A 233 0.50 -7.55 19.54
C LYS A 233 0.78 -9.03 19.77
N GLU A 234 0.28 -9.58 20.87
CA GLU A 234 0.44 -10.99 21.26
C GLU A 234 -0.31 -11.93 20.30
N ASP A 235 -1.36 -11.44 19.63
CA ASP A 235 -2.14 -12.19 18.63
C ASP A 235 -1.53 -12.06 17.20
N VAL A 236 -0.22 -11.79 17.10
CA VAL A 236 0.49 -11.64 15.82
C VAL A 236 0.32 -12.84 14.88
N ASP A 237 0.26 -14.07 15.39
CA ASP A 237 -0.01 -15.27 14.60
C ASP A 237 -1.36 -15.22 13.87
N LYS A 238 -2.39 -14.70 14.55
CA LYS A 238 -3.74 -14.55 13.98
C LYS A 238 -3.76 -13.40 12.98
N ALA A 239 -3.15 -12.27 13.34
CA ALA A 239 -3.05 -11.11 12.45
C ALA A 239 -2.32 -11.48 11.15
N TYR A 240 -1.19 -12.18 11.24
CA TYR A 240 -0.42 -12.66 10.09
C TYR A 240 -1.26 -13.50 9.13
N LYS A 241 -2.04 -14.47 9.64
CA LYS A 241 -2.94 -15.30 8.82
C LYS A 241 -4.04 -14.47 8.14
N ILE A 242 -4.70 -13.58 8.89
CA ILE A 242 -5.77 -12.70 8.38
C ILE A 242 -5.24 -11.75 7.30
N LEU A 243 -4.07 -11.16 7.54
CA LEU A 243 -3.40 -10.29 6.59
C LEU A 243 -3.00 -11.08 5.34
N GLY A 244 -2.39 -12.25 5.48
CA GLY A 244 -2.05 -13.13 4.36
C GLY A 244 -3.25 -13.43 3.46
N GLU A 245 -4.39 -13.85 4.03
CA GLU A 245 -5.63 -14.06 3.27
C GLU A 245 -6.11 -12.77 2.58
N SER A 246 -6.02 -11.62 3.26
CA SER A 246 -6.33 -10.33 2.67
C SER A 246 -5.50 -10.06 1.42
N LEU A 247 -4.17 -10.24 1.48
CA LEU A 247 -3.28 -9.99 0.34
C LEU A 247 -3.58 -10.93 -0.83
N GLU A 248 -3.86 -12.20 -0.58
CA GLU A 248 -4.24 -13.16 -1.64
C GLU A 248 -5.54 -12.75 -2.36
N LEU A 249 -6.53 -12.29 -1.59
CA LEU A 249 -7.83 -11.87 -2.12
C LEU A 249 -7.76 -10.49 -2.82
N GLN A 250 -6.96 -9.56 -2.30
CA GLN A 250 -6.88 -8.19 -2.82
C GLN A 250 -5.86 -8.02 -3.96
N LYS A 251 -4.74 -8.75 -3.91
CA LYS A 251 -3.61 -8.60 -4.84
C LYS A 251 -3.19 -7.13 -4.96
N GLU A 252 -3.10 -6.57 -6.16
CA GLU A 252 -2.77 -5.16 -6.41
C GLU A 252 -3.77 -4.16 -5.81
N ASN A 253 -4.97 -4.58 -5.41
CA ASN A 253 -5.94 -3.71 -4.73
C ASN A 253 -5.66 -3.54 -3.22
N SER A 254 -4.66 -4.25 -2.68
CA SER A 254 -4.31 -4.20 -1.27
C SER A 254 -3.91 -2.78 -0.83
N GLU A 255 -4.37 -2.35 0.34
CA GLU A 255 -3.96 -1.06 0.89
C GLU A 255 -2.47 -1.10 1.26
N ASP A 256 -1.70 -0.06 0.93
CA ASP A 256 -0.25 -0.01 1.15
C ASP A 256 0.13 -0.30 2.60
N ALA A 257 -0.62 0.25 3.56
CA ALA A 257 -0.43 0.00 4.99
C ALA A 257 -0.66 -1.46 5.39
N VAL A 258 -1.58 -2.18 4.73
CA VAL A 258 -1.85 -3.61 5.00
C VAL A 258 -0.67 -4.45 4.53
N VAL A 259 -0.07 -4.12 3.38
CA VAL A 259 1.13 -4.80 2.87
C VAL A 259 2.31 -4.62 3.83
N VAL A 260 2.57 -3.39 4.28
CA VAL A 260 3.63 -3.10 5.25
C VAL A 260 3.39 -3.83 6.57
N VAL A 261 2.16 -3.85 7.07
CA VAL A 261 1.82 -4.49 8.35
C VAL A 261 1.88 -6.02 8.27
N TYR A 262 1.60 -6.62 7.12
CA TYR A 262 1.87 -8.05 6.89
C TYR A 262 3.36 -8.37 6.99
N MET A 263 4.21 -7.56 6.34
CA MET A 263 5.67 -7.73 6.45
C MET A 263 6.16 -7.56 7.90
N LEU A 264 5.58 -6.62 8.65
CA LEU A 264 5.88 -6.45 10.08
C LEU A 264 5.46 -7.68 10.90
N ALA A 265 4.30 -8.26 10.62
CA ALA A 265 3.84 -9.47 11.29
C ALA A 265 4.78 -10.66 10.99
N SER A 266 5.20 -10.82 9.72
CA SER A 266 6.19 -11.82 9.31
C SER A 266 7.53 -11.63 10.04
N GLN A 267 8.07 -10.40 10.07
CA GLN A 267 9.30 -10.08 10.82
C GLN A 267 9.17 -10.43 12.31
N THR A 268 8.03 -10.12 12.92
CA THR A 268 7.78 -10.38 14.34
C THR A 268 7.74 -11.88 14.61
N LEU A 269 7.02 -12.65 13.80
CA LEU A 269 6.96 -14.11 13.93
C LEU A 269 8.33 -14.76 13.74
N TYR A 270 9.17 -14.23 12.85
CA TYR A 270 10.53 -14.75 12.67
C TYR A 270 11.40 -14.48 13.89
N ARG A 271 11.32 -13.27 14.46
CA ARG A 271 12.04 -12.92 15.71
C ARG A 271 11.56 -13.74 16.90
N ASP A 272 10.28 -14.12 16.90
CA ASP A 272 9.68 -15.02 17.89
C ASP A 272 9.97 -16.51 17.57
N GLU A 273 10.79 -16.81 16.55
CA GLU A 273 11.17 -18.16 16.11
C GLU A 273 9.97 -19.05 15.70
N LYS A 274 8.84 -18.43 15.32
CA LYS A 274 7.60 -19.14 14.92
C LYS A 274 7.52 -19.45 13.43
N ILE A 275 8.31 -18.76 12.61
CA ILE A 275 8.47 -19.04 11.18
C ILE A 275 9.96 -19.05 10.81
N GLU A 276 10.31 -19.73 9.72
CA GLU A 276 11.69 -19.78 9.23
C GLU A 276 12.02 -18.58 8.32
N ALA A 277 13.31 -18.30 8.12
CA ALA A 277 13.79 -17.26 7.19
C ALA A 277 13.19 -17.41 5.78
N GLY A 278 12.97 -18.66 5.35
CA GLY A 278 12.23 -19.01 4.14
C GLY A 278 10.91 -18.26 3.99
N ALA A 279 10.05 -18.36 4.99
CA ALA A 279 8.73 -17.74 4.97
C ALA A 279 8.82 -16.20 4.89
N VAL A 280 9.79 -15.59 5.60
CA VAL A 280 10.01 -14.13 5.57
C VAL A 280 10.39 -13.65 4.17
N VAL A 281 11.25 -14.39 3.48
CA VAL A 281 11.64 -14.07 2.08
C VAL A 281 10.46 -14.23 1.13
N GLU A 282 9.64 -15.26 1.30
CA GLU A 282 8.44 -15.46 0.49
C GLU A 282 7.42 -14.33 0.69
N ASP A 283 7.23 -13.91 1.94
CA ASP A 283 6.37 -12.79 2.29
C ASP A 283 6.88 -11.47 1.72
N TYR A 284 8.19 -11.25 1.77
CA TYR A 284 8.83 -10.09 1.15
C TYR A 284 8.57 -10.08 -0.36
N VAL A 285 8.81 -11.19 -1.06
CA VAL A 285 8.54 -11.31 -2.50
C VAL A 285 7.07 -11.01 -2.81
N LYS A 286 6.14 -11.56 -2.02
CA LYS A 286 4.70 -11.31 -2.17
C LYS A 286 4.36 -9.83 -2.01
N CYS A 287 4.90 -9.18 -0.98
CA CYS A 287 4.70 -7.75 -0.74
C CYS A 287 5.23 -6.90 -1.89
N MET A 288 6.46 -7.18 -2.34
CA MET A 288 7.10 -6.43 -3.42
C MET A 288 6.37 -6.62 -4.75
N ASP A 289 5.88 -7.82 -5.05
CA ASP A 289 5.10 -8.08 -6.26
C ASP A 289 3.82 -7.26 -6.31
N ILE A 290 3.14 -7.09 -5.17
CA ILE A 290 1.95 -6.24 -5.05
C ILE A 290 2.34 -4.78 -5.27
N LEU A 291 3.38 -4.29 -4.59
CA LEU A 291 3.77 -2.89 -4.61
C LEU A 291 4.38 -2.46 -5.96
N ASP A 292 5.20 -3.30 -6.60
CA ASP A 292 5.77 -3.03 -7.91
C ASP A 292 4.66 -2.93 -8.98
N LYS A 293 3.64 -3.80 -8.93
CA LYS A 293 2.46 -3.69 -9.81
C LYS A 293 1.64 -2.44 -9.56
N ARG A 294 1.51 -2.01 -8.30
CA ARG A 294 0.84 -0.75 -7.95
C ARG A 294 1.64 0.46 -8.45
N LEU A 295 2.96 0.47 -8.26
CA LEU A 295 3.86 1.52 -8.78
C LEU A 295 3.76 1.65 -10.30
N ALA A 296 3.75 0.54 -11.03
CA ALA A 296 3.62 0.53 -12.49
C ALA A 296 2.30 1.14 -12.99
N ASN A 297 1.26 1.14 -12.16
CA ASN A 297 -0.07 1.66 -12.48
C ASN A 297 -0.40 2.99 -11.77
N ALA A 298 0.53 3.56 -11.01
CA ALA A 298 0.31 4.75 -10.21
C ALA A 298 0.04 5.98 -11.08
N LYS A 299 -0.94 6.79 -10.67
CA LYS A 299 -1.36 8.00 -11.39
C LYS A 299 -0.85 9.24 -10.69
N GLY A 300 0.29 9.72 -11.16
CA GLY A 300 0.89 10.97 -10.72
C GLY A 300 1.73 10.83 -9.46
N GLU A 301 2.54 11.87 -9.21
CA GLU A 301 3.63 11.86 -8.24
C GLU A 301 3.18 11.56 -6.80
N SER A 302 2.00 12.07 -6.40
CA SER A 302 1.49 11.84 -5.04
C SER A 302 1.16 10.37 -4.75
N GLU A 303 0.60 9.65 -5.72
CA GLU A 303 0.32 8.22 -5.56
C GLU A 303 1.63 7.41 -5.59
N THR A 304 2.52 7.70 -6.56
CA THR A 304 3.84 7.09 -6.65
C THR A 304 4.63 7.23 -5.34
N SER A 305 4.67 8.42 -4.75
CA SER A 305 5.40 8.68 -3.50
C SER A 305 4.85 7.89 -2.30
N LYS A 306 3.52 7.72 -2.21
CA LYS A 306 2.89 6.92 -1.14
C LYS A 306 3.23 5.43 -1.28
N ILE A 307 3.14 4.89 -2.49
CA ILE A 307 3.49 3.49 -2.74
C ILE A 307 4.99 3.28 -2.53
N GLN A 308 5.84 4.23 -2.92
CA GLN A 308 7.28 4.18 -2.67
C GLN A 308 7.58 4.15 -1.16
N THR A 309 6.86 4.92 -0.34
CA THR A 309 7.01 4.87 1.12
C THR A 309 6.71 3.46 1.67
N ALA A 310 5.73 2.76 1.10
CA ALA A 310 5.42 1.39 1.49
C ALA A 310 6.48 0.39 1.01
N VAL A 311 7.05 0.58 -0.19
CA VAL A 311 8.21 -0.17 -0.68
C VAL A 311 9.38 -0.03 0.29
N ASP A 312 9.74 1.21 0.63
CA ASP A 312 10.85 1.49 1.55
C ASP A 312 10.58 0.87 2.94
N GLY A 313 9.32 0.90 3.39
CA GLY A 313 8.89 0.26 4.62
C GLY A 313 9.06 -1.25 4.62
N VAL A 314 8.63 -1.93 3.55
CA VAL A 314 8.77 -3.38 3.37
C VAL A 314 10.24 -3.78 3.26
N GLU A 315 11.04 -3.06 2.48
CA GLU A 315 12.47 -3.32 2.30
C GLU A 315 13.23 -3.17 3.62
N ARG A 316 12.93 -2.12 4.39
CA ARG A 316 13.52 -1.92 5.71
C ARG A 316 13.16 -3.03 6.68
N LEU A 317 11.88 -3.42 6.76
CA LEU A 317 11.45 -4.53 7.62
C LEU A 317 12.11 -5.86 7.23
N PHE A 318 12.26 -6.12 5.94
CA PHE A 318 12.96 -7.31 5.46
C PHE A 318 14.45 -7.29 5.82
N ALA A 319 15.15 -6.19 5.57
CA ALA A 319 16.57 -6.06 5.93
C ALA A 319 16.80 -6.19 7.44
N GLU A 320 15.96 -5.55 8.26
CA GLU A 320 16.04 -5.60 9.73
C GLU A 320 15.56 -6.94 10.33
N SER A 321 14.98 -7.84 9.53
CA SER A 321 14.49 -9.14 10.02
C SER A 321 15.62 -10.09 10.42
N GLY A 322 16.79 -9.98 9.79
CA GLY A 322 17.86 -10.97 9.88
C GLY A 322 17.65 -12.19 8.98
N ALA A 323 16.55 -12.28 8.23
CA ALA A 323 16.29 -13.34 7.24
C ALA A 323 16.89 -13.04 5.84
N ALA A 324 17.54 -11.89 5.68
CA ALA A 324 18.09 -11.41 4.40
C ALA A 324 19.57 -11.79 4.20
N THR A 325 20.05 -12.87 4.83
CA THR A 325 21.46 -13.30 4.68
C THR A 325 21.71 -13.95 3.32
N CYS A 326 22.93 -13.86 2.79
CA CYS A 326 23.26 -14.51 1.51
C CYS A 326 22.99 -16.02 1.51
N PRO A 327 23.35 -16.80 2.56
CA PRO A 327 23.01 -18.22 2.64
C PRO A 327 21.50 -18.49 2.56
N ASP A 328 20.67 -17.71 3.26
CA ASP A 328 19.22 -17.90 3.26
C ASP A 328 18.64 -17.59 1.87
N LEU A 329 19.02 -16.45 1.29
CA LEU A 329 18.59 -16.06 -0.05
C LEU A 329 19.00 -17.10 -1.11
N VAL A 330 20.25 -17.59 -1.05
CA VAL A 330 20.71 -18.64 -1.96
C VAL A 330 19.91 -19.92 -1.76
N LYS A 331 19.67 -20.36 -0.52
CA LYS A 331 18.90 -21.57 -0.22
C LYS A 331 17.48 -21.52 -0.78
N ILE A 332 16.84 -20.36 -0.71
CA ILE A 332 15.44 -20.16 -1.11
C ILE A 332 15.29 -20.00 -2.62
N PHE A 333 16.16 -19.20 -3.24
CA PHE A 333 16.01 -18.87 -4.66
C PHE A 333 16.69 -19.87 -5.59
N THR A 334 17.64 -20.69 -5.13
CA THR A 334 18.28 -21.71 -5.99
C THR A 334 17.26 -22.70 -6.55
N PRO A 335 16.39 -23.36 -5.75
CA PRO A 335 15.38 -24.27 -6.30
C PRO A 335 14.45 -23.59 -7.31
N ARG A 336 14.00 -22.36 -6.99
CA ARG A 336 13.12 -21.57 -7.87
C ARG A 336 13.78 -21.23 -9.20
N PHE A 337 15.06 -20.84 -9.15
CA PHE A 337 15.88 -20.60 -10.34
C PHE A 337 16.05 -21.88 -11.15
N ASP A 338 16.36 -23.00 -10.52
CA ASP A 338 16.60 -24.28 -11.20
C ASP A 338 15.33 -24.79 -11.90
N GLU A 339 14.15 -24.58 -11.31
CA GLU A 339 12.86 -24.89 -11.92
C GLU A 339 12.54 -23.98 -13.12
N ASN A 340 12.82 -22.67 -13.01
CA ASN A 340 12.44 -21.66 -14.00
C ASN A 340 13.61 -20.75 -14.41
N PRO A 341 14.69 -21.29 -15.00
CA PRO A 341 15.96 -20.57 -15.16
C PRO A 341 15.92 -19.45 -16.21
N LYS A 342 14.84 -19.34 -16.98
CA LYS A 342 14.64 -18.31 -18.04
C LYS A 342 13.47 -17.38 -17.75
N ASP A 343 12.81 -17.50 -16.59
CA ASP A 343 11.75 -16.59 -16.20
C ASP A 343 12.35 -15.21 -15.92
N LYS A 344 12.11 -14.26 -16.84
CA LYS A 344 12.65 -12.90 -16.77
C LYS A 344 12.33 -12.21 -15.45
N ASP A 345 11.11 -12.35 -14.94
CA ASP A 345 10.67 -11.66 -13.73
C ASP A 345 11.33 -12.28 -12.50
N LEU A 346 11.44 -13.61 -12.46
CA LEU A 346 12.18 -14.30 -11.41
C LEU A 346 13.67 -13.89 -11.41
N LEU A 347 14.31 -13.88 -12.58
CA LEU A 347 15.71 -13.52 -12.71
C LEU A 347 15.98 -12.08 -12.25
N LYS A 348 15.09 -11.14 -12.60
CA LYS A 348 15.13 -9.75 -12.10
C LYS A 348 14.98 -9.67 -10.59
N LYS A 349 14.07 -10.45 -10.00
CA LYS A 349 13.90 -10.49 -8.53
C LYS A 349 15.14 -11.03 -7.84
N ILE A 350 15.68 -12.17 -8.28
CA ILE A 350 16.88 -12.79 -7.70
C ILE A 350 18.06 -11.81 -7.75
N THR A 351 18.33 -11.26 -8.94
CA THR A 351 19.45 -10.33 -9.12
C THR A 351 19.27 -9.05 -8.31
N LYS A 352 18.10 -8.42 -8.32
CA LYS A 352 17.83 -7.21 -7.53
C LYS A 352 17.97 -7.47 -6.03
N LEU A 353 17.46 -8.59 -5.53
CA LEU A 353 17.48 -8.91 -4.10
C LEU A 353 18.88 -9.25 -3.61
N LEU A 354 19.60 -10.12 -4.33
CA LEU A 354 20.98 -10.46 -3.98
C LEU A 354 21.91 -9.24 -4.10
N ASP A 355 21.68 -8.34 -5.06
CA ASP A 355 22.44 -7.08 -5.15
C ASP A 355 22.16 -6.15 -3.96
N LYS A 356 20.89 -5.97 -3.59
CA LYS A 356 20.51 -5.17 -2.42
C LYS A 356 21.03 -5.72 -1.10
N SER A 357 21.16 -7.04 -0.98
CA SER A 357 21.71 -7.72 0.18
C SER A 357 23.25 -7.87 0.16
N ASP A 358 23.94 -7.25 -0.81
CA ASP A 358 25.40 -7.35 -1.00
C ASP A 358 25.91 -8.80 -1.20
N CYS A 359 25.07 -9.64 -1.81
CA CYS A 359 25.31 -11.06 -2.11
C CYS A 359 25.74 -11.29 -3.57
N THR A 360 26.36 -10.30 -4.20
CA THR A 360 26.74 -10.36 -5.63
C THR A 360 27.88 -11.32 -5.95
N ASP A 361 28.55 -11.85 -4.93
CA ASP A 361 29.60 -12.86 -5.04
C ASP A 361 29.07 -14.30 -5.11
N GLU A 362 27.79 -14.52 -4.80
CA GLU A 362 27.14 -15.83 -4.80
C GLU A 362 27.01 -16.40 -6.22
N ASP A 363 27.12 -17.72 -6.35
CA ASP A 363 26.99 -18.41 -7.65
C ASP A 363 25.60 -18.22 -8.26
N LEU A 364 24.56 -18.21 -7.42
CA LEU A 364 23.19 -17.95 -7.85
C LEU A 364 23.05 -16.57 -8.51
N PHE A 365 23.72 -15.54 -7.97
CA PHE A 365 23.71 -14.20 -8.57
C PHE A 365 24.30 -14.24 -9.98
N ALA A 366 25.47 -14.87 -10.13
CA ALA A 366 26.14 -14.98 -11.43
C ALA A 366 25.30 -15.76 -12.45
N LYS A 367 24.68 -16.87 -12.04
CA LYS A 367 23.77 -17.67 -12.88
C LYS A 367 22.53 -16.87 -13.30
N ALA A 368 21.86 -16.23 -12.36
CA ALA A 368 20.65 -15.45 -12.63
C ALA A 368 20.95 -14.26 -13.55
N ALA A 369 22.01 -13.51 -13.27
CA ALA A 369 22.44 -12.38 -14.11
C ALA A 369 22.85 -12.83 -15.52
N THR A 370 23.53 -13.97 -15.65
CA THR A 370 23.90 -14.57 -16.94
C THR A 370 22.68 -14.93 -17.78
N ASN A 371 21.65 -15.52 -17.17
CA ASN A 371 20.41 -15.87 -17.86
C ASN A 371 19.53 -14.65 -18.15
N LEU A 372 19.62 -13.60 -17.33
CA LEU A 372 18.90 -12.34 -17.53
C LEU A 372 19.48 -11.52 -18.68
N TYR A 373 20.81 -11.50 -18.84
CA TYR A 373 21.50 -10.69 -19.85
C TYR A 373 20.91 -10.78 -21.26
N PRO A 374 20.64 -11.96 -21.87
CA PRO A 374 20.04 -12.02 -23.20
C PRO A 374 18.60 -11.49 -23.27
N LEU A 375 17.90 -11.38 -22.14
CA LEU A 375 16.51 -10.92 -22.04
C LEU A 375 16.41 -9.42 -21.72
N GLU A 376 17.38 -8.90 -20.96
CA GLU A 376 17.49 -7.51 -20.53
C GLU A 376 18.95 -7.19 -20.21
N PRO A 377 19.75 -6.78 -21.22
CA PRO A 377 21.14 -6.40 -21.02
C PRO A 377 21.26 -5.23 -20.03
N SER A 378 22.19 -5.34 -19.09
CA SER A 378 22.51 -4.27 -18.14
C SER A 378 23.99 -4.30 -17.76
N ALA A 379 24.50 -3.19 -17.23
CA ALA A 379 25.89 -3.09 -16.77
C ALA A 379 26.22 -4.16 -15.72
N GLN A 380 25.32 -4.38 -14.75
CA GLN A 380 25.49 -5.38 -13.70
C GLN A 380 25.46 -6.82 -14.25
N ALA A 381 24.59 -7.11 -15.21
CA ALA A 381 24.55 -8.42 -15.85
C ALA A 381 25.80 -8.69 -16.69
N ALA A 382 26.29 -7.68 -17.43
CA ALA A 382 27.57 -7.77 -18.16
C ALA A 382 28.75 -7.98 -17.19
N TYR A 383 28.80 -7.26 -16.07
CA TYR A 383 29.82 -7.46 -15.04
C TYR A 383 29.81 -8.90 -14.50
N SER A 384 28.62 -9.46 -14.26
CA SER A 384 28.44 -10.83 -13.79
C SER A 384 28.93 -11.86 -14.82
N LEU A 385 28.57 -11.67 -16.09
CA LEU A 385 29.09 -12.48 -17.19
C LEU A 385 30.61 -12.43 -17.25
N ALA A 386 31.21 -11.24 -17.13
CA ALA A 386 32.65 -11.07 -17.16
C ALA A 386 33.34 -11.90 -16.07
N ARG A 387 32.83 -11.85 -14.82
CA ARG A 387 33.33 -12.68 -13.71
C ARG A 387 33.20 -14.18 -13.97
N THR A 388 32.09 -14.60 -14.58
CA THR A 388 31.89 -16.00 -14.97
C THR A 388 32.96 -16.45 -15.97
N TYR A 389 33.32 -15.61 -16.95
CA TYR A 389 34.40 -15.92 -17.89
C TYR A 389 35.79 -15.89 -17.24
N VAL A 390 36.03 -15.02 -16.24
CA VAL A 390 37.25 -15.07 -15.42
C VAL A 390 37.37 -16.42 -14.70
N LYS A 391 36.29 -16.90 -14.06
CA LYS A 391 36.29 -18.22 -13.40
C LYS A 391 36.55 -19.37 -14.37
N LYS A 392 36.14 -19.24 -15.64
CA LYS A 392 36.41 -20.21 -16.72
C LYS A 392 37.81 -20.09 -17.33
N GLY A 393 38.58 -19.08 -16.95
CA GLY A 393 39.90 -18.78 -17.54
C GLY A 393 39.86 -18.10 -18.91
N ASP A 394 38.68 -17.74 -19.43
CA ASP A 394 38.55 -17.03 -20.71
C ASP A 394 38.61 -15.52 -20.49
N LEU A 395 39.84 -15.02 -20.34
CA LEU A 395 40.09 -13.60 -20.08
C LEU A 395 39.68 -12.71 -21.26
N LYS A 396 39.65 -13.24 -22.49
CA LYS A 396 39.26 -12.50 -23.68
C LYS A 396 37.77 -12.17 -23.66
N GLN A 397 36.92 -13.16 -23.36
CA GLN A 397 35.49 -12.91 -23.18
C GLN A 397 35.22 -12.07 -21.93
N ALA A 398 35.94 -12.32 -20.84
CA ALA A 398 35.83 -11.48 -19.64
C ALA A 398 36.08 -10.00 -19.94
N ALA A 399 37.16 -9.70 -20.69
CA ALA A 399 37.47 -8.34 -21.10
C ALA A 399 36.35 -7.70 -21.94
N LYS A 400 35.74 -8.46 -22.87
CA LYS A 400 34.60 -7.96 -23.65
C LYS A 400 33.44 -7.54 -22.75
N TYR A 401 33.04 -8.40 -21.82
CA TYR A 401 31.91 -8.12 -20.94
C TYR A 401 32.20 -7.05 -19.88
N TYR A 402 33.44 -6.94 -19.37
CA TYR A 402 33.80 -5.80 -18.50
C TYR A 402 33.77 -4.47 -19.26
N GLU A 403 34.16 -4.47 -20.53
CA GLU A 403 34.08 -3.29 -21.39
C GLU A 403 32.63 -2.87 -21.68
N GLU A 404 31.76 -3.84 -21.99
CA GLU A 404 30.31 -3.62 -22.10
C GLU A 404 29.71 -3.07 -20.80
N ALA A 405 30.06 -3.66 -19.65
CA ALA A 405 29.62 -3.19 -18.33
C ALA A 405 30.03 -1.74 -18.09
N ALA A 406 31.30 -1.38 -18.35
CA ALA A 406 31.81 -0.03 -18.19
C ALA A 406 31.15 0.98 -19.16
N ASN A 407 30.76 0.55 -20.36
CA ASN A 407 30.09 1.40 -21.34
C ASN A 407 28.62 1.68 -20.98
N MET A 408 27.92 0.70 -20.40
CA MET A 408 26.53 0.83 -19.96
C MET A 408 26.37 1.53 -18.60
N GLU A 409 27.42 1.57 -17.78
CA GLU A 409 27.34 2.12 -16.43
C GLU A 409 27.43 3.65 -16.40
N GLU A 410 26.54 4.28 -15.63
CA GLU A 410 26.48 5.73 -15.43
C GLU A 410 27.12 6.15 -14.10
N LYS A 411 27.06 5.31 -13.07
CA LYS A 411 27.60 5.63 -11.75
C LYS A 411 29.12 5.50 -11.76
N ASP A 412 29.84 6.62 -11.62
CA ASP A 412 31.31 6.69 -11.63
C ASP A 412 31.98 5.63 -10.76
N SER A 413 31.44 5.37 -9.56
CA SER A 413 32.01 4.38 -8.64
C SER A 413 32.01 2.94 -9.21
N LEU A 414 30.94 2.53 -9.88
CA LEU A 414 30.80 1.20 -10.49
C LEU A 414 31.54 1.16 -11.82
N LYS A 415 31.45 2.23 -12.60
CA LYS A 415 32.18 2.37 -13.86
C LYS A 415 33.69 2.26 -13.65
N ALA A 416 34.21 2.87 -12.58
CA ALA A 416 35.60 2.71 -12.16
C ALA A 416 35.94 1.25 -11.81
N LYS A 417 35.07 0.57 -11.06
CA LYS A 417 35.22 -0.86 -10.70
C LYS A 417 35.32 -1.72 -11.96
N TYR A 418 34.46 -1.51 -12.94
CA TYR A 418 34.47 -2.27 -14.19
C TYR A 418 35.73 -2.01 -15.02
N TYR A 419 36.18 -0.75 -15.14
CA TYR A 419 37.46 -0.45 -15.80
C TYR A 419 38.65 -1.08 -15.09
N TYR A 420 38.67 -1.10 -13.76
CA TYR A 420 39.74 -1.76 -13.01
C TYR A 420 39.81 -3.26 -13.32
N TYR A 421 38.68 -3.98 -13.26
CA TYR A 421 38.65 -5.41 -13.59
C TYR A 421 38.95 -5.68 -15.06
N LEU A 422 38.47 -4.83 -15.99
CA LEU A 422 38.86 -4.89 -17.40
C LEU A 422 40.39 -4.82 -17.56
N GLY A 423 41.02 -3.90 -16.83
CA GLY A 423 42.48 -3.75 -16.89
C GLY A 423 43.22 -4.94 -16.26
N LEU A 424 42.71 -5.52 -15.17
CA LEU A 424 43.29 -6.74 -14.57
C LEU A 424 43.30 -7.93 -15.53
N VAL A 425 42.19 -8.16 -16.25
CA VAL A 425 42.10 -9.29 -17.21
C VAL A 425 42.81 -9.00 -18.53
N SER A 426 43.23 -7.76 -18.76
CA SER A 426 43.93 -7.32 -19.99
C SER A 426 45.42 -7.08 -19.75
N LEU A 427 46.04 -7.68 -18.73
CA LEU A 427 47.46 -7.46 -18.40
C LEU A 427 48.43 -7.96 -19.49
N ASP A 428 48.01 -8.95 -20.30
CA ASP A 428 48.73 -9.39 -21.50
C ASP A 428 48.86 -8.25 -22.53
N ASN A 429 47.87 -7.38 -22.60
CA ASN A 429 47.89 -6.10 -23.30
C ASN A 429 48.14 -4.97 -22.30
N TYR A 430 49.39 -4.84 -21.88
CA TYR A 430 49.81 -3.88 -20.85
C TYR A 430 49.38 -2.44 -21.14
N GLN A 431 49.29 -1.99 -22.42
CA GLN A 431 48.75 -0.67 -22.76
C GLN A 431 47.26 -0.54 -22.44
N LYS A 432 46.45 -1.57 -22.75
CA LYS A 432 45.03 -1.60 -22.39
C LYS A 432 44.86 -1.62 -20.88
N ALA A 433 45.62 -2.45 -20.15
CA ALA A 433 45.61 -2.48 -18.69
C ALA A 433 45.92 -1.10 -18.08
N TYR A 434 46.99 -0.45 -18.56
CA TYR A 434 47.37 0.90 -18.14
C TYR A 434 46.27 1.93 -18.41
N SER A 435 45.70 1.96 -19.62
CA SER A 435 44.62 2.88 -19.99
C SER A 435 43.39 2.70 -19.10
N CYS A 436 43.01 1.44 -18.84
CA CYS A 436 41.86 1.14 -17.98
C CYS A 436 42.11 1.53 -16.53
N ALA A 437 43.32 1.31 -16.01
CA ALA A 437 43.70 1.74 -14.68
C ALA A 437 43.65 3.27 -14.52
N LEU A 438 44.11 4.03 -15.54
CA LEU A 438 43.98 5.49 -15.54
C LEU A 438 42.51 5.95 -15.55
N LYS A 439 41.65 5.30 -16.34
CA LYS A 439 40.20 5.58 -16.34
C LYS A 439 39.59 5.33 -14.96
N ALA A 440 39.89 4.19 -14.33
CA ALA A 440 39.41 3.85 -13.00
C ALA A 440 39.88 4.87 -11.93
N LYS A 441 41.18 5.24 -11.96
CA LYS A 441 41.75 6.26 -11.07
C LYS A 441 41.15 7.65 -11.28
N LYS A 442 40.82 8.03 -12.52
CA LYS A 442 40.15 9.30 -12.82
C LYS A 442 38.75 9.35 -12.21
N LEU A 443 38.00 8.25 -12.30
CA LEU A 443 36.63 8.14 -11.79
C LEU A 443 36.57 7.97 -10.26
N ARG A 444 37.60 7.35 -9.66
CA ARG A 444 37.74 7.23 -8.20
C ARG A 444 39.14 7.65 -7.76
N PRO A 445 39.38 8.95 -7.53
CA PRO A 445 40.70 9.47 -7.14
C PRO A 445 41.23 8.88 -5.84
N GLU A 446 40.42 8.60 -4.83
CA GLU A 446 40.93 8.08 -3.54
C GLU A 446 41.20 6.56 -3.54
N TRP A 447 40.99 5.87 -4.67
CA TRP A 447 41.10 4.42 -4.75
C TRP A 447 42.51 3.96 -5.17
N GLY A 448 43.20 3.20 -4.32
CA GLY A 448 44.60 2.82 -4.53
C GLY A 448 44.82 1.65 -5.49
N GLU A 449 43.87 0.73 -5.63
CA GLU A 449 44.02 -0.49 -6.44
C GLU A 449 44.31 -0.22 -7.93
N PRO A 450 43.71 0.78 -8.59
CA PRO A 450 44.11 1.18 -9.94
C PRO A 450 45.58 1.61 -10.06
N ILE A 451 46.17 2.21 -9.03
CA ILE A 451 47.59 2.60 -9.05
C ILE A 451 48.48 1.36 -8.96
N ILE A 452 48.08 0.35 -8.16
CA ILE A 452 48.73 -0.97 -8.17
C ILE A 452 48.65 -1.59 -9.56
N LEU A 453 47.50 -1.51 -10.23
CA LEU A 453 47.34 -2.02 -11.59
C LEU A 453 48.26 -1.31 -12.60
N ILE A 454 48.49 0.00 -12.46
CA ILE A 454 49.49 0.72 -13.27
C ILE A 454 50.89 0.12 -13.07
N GLY A 455 51.30 -0.11 -11.83
CA GLY A 455 52.60 -0.74 -11.53
C GLY A 455 52.72 -2.15 -12.11
N ARG A 456 51.65 -2.97 -12.04
CA ARG A 456 51.60 -4.29 -12.68
C ARG A 456 51.69 -4.20 -14.20
N ALA A 457 51.02 -3.22 -14.82
CA ALA A 457 51.13 -2.97 -16.26
C ALA A 457 52.57 -2.61 -16.67
N TYR A 458 53.27 -1.76 -15.90
CA TYR A 458 54.68 -1.44 -16.12
C TYR A 458 55.57 -2.69 -16.18
N ILE A 459 55.37 -3.62 -15.25
CA ILE A 459 56.11 -4.89 -15.21
C ILE A 459 55.77 -5.75 -16.43
N ALA A 460 54.49 -5.87 -16.78
CA ALA A 460 54.04 -6.65 -17.94
C ALA A 460 54.63 -6.13 -19.26
N GLY A 461 54.79 -4.81 -19.39
CA GLY A 461 55.38 -4.17 -20.57
C GLY A 461 56.89 -3.95 -20.51
N LYS A 462 57.62 -4.51 -19.54
CA LYS A 462 59.06 -4.17 -19.31
C LYS A 462 59.96 -4.36 -20.53
N GLU A 463 59.68 -5.37 -21.35
CA GLU A 463 60.47 -5.71 -22.56
C GLU A 463 60.31 -4.65 -23.67
N LYS A 464 59.36 -3.73 -23.52
CA LYS A 464 59.10 -2.62 -24.43
C LYS A 464 59.67 -1.31 -23.89
N CYS A 465 60.73 -1.41 -23.10
CA CYS A 465 61.49 -0.31 -22.52
C CYS A 465 62.97 -0.44 -22.86
N GLY A 466 63.33 -0.09 -24.10
CA GLY A 466 64.71 -0.16 -24.58
C GLY A 466 65.20 -1.58 -24.91
N THR A 467 66.50 -1.71 -25.12
CA THR A 467 67.16 -2.98 -25.51
C THR A 467 68.18 -3.45 -24.49
N LYS A 468 68.61 -2.57 -23.58
CA LYS A 468 69.55 -2.93 -22.52
C LYS A 468 68.83 -3.52 -21.32
N LYS A 469 69.47 -4.48 -20.67
CA LYS A 469 68.99 -5.10 -19.41
C LYS A 469 68.59 -4.07 -18.36
N ILE A 470 69.38 -3.00 -18.20
CA ILE A 470 69.10 -1.94 -17.21
C ILE A 470 67.80 -1.18 -17.49
N GLU A 471 67.44 -1.01 -18.77
CA GLU A 471 66.24 -0.31 -19.20
C GLU A 471 64.99 -1.17 -18.93
N HIS A 472 65.08 -2.49 -19.15
CA HIS A 472 64.04 -3.43 -18.74
C HIS A 472 63.88 -3.48 -17.22
N GLN A 473 64.99 -3.47 -16.48
CA GLN A 473 64.96 -3.46 -15.02
C GLN A 473 64.41 -2.15 -14.44
N ALA A 474 64.49 -1.04 -15.17
CA ALA A 474 63.93 0.24 -14.74
C ALA A 474 62.39 0.18 -14.56
N ALA A 475 61.69 -0.68 -15.31
CA ALA A 475 60.26 -0.92 -15.14
C ALA A 475 59.89 -1.31 -13.69
N TYR A 476 60.77 -2.05 -13.00
CA TYR A 476 60.55 -2.43 -11.60
C TYR A 476 60.64 -1.25 -10.65
N TRP A 477 61.55 -0.29 -10.89
CA TRP A 477 61.60 0.95 -10.07
C TRP A 477 60.30 1.73 -10.20
N PHE A 478 59.83 1.93 -11.43
CA PHE A 478 58.56 2.63 -11.68
C PHE A 478 57.38 1.90 -11.03
N ALA A 479 57.33 0.57 -11.11
CA ALA A 479 56.27 -0.21 -10.48
C ALA A 479 56.28 -0.06 -8.95
N VAL A 480 57.46 -0.16 -8.31
CA VAL A 480 57.60 0.02 -6.86
C VAL A 480 57.19 1.42 -6.42
N ASP A 481 57.50 2.46 -7.20
CA ASP A 481 57.05 3.82 -6.90
C ASP A 481 55.53 3.95 -6.98
N LYS A 482 54.87 3.28 -7.93
CA LYS A 482 53.41 3.21 -8.00
C LYS A 482 52.81 2.45 -6.83
N PHE A 483 53.41 1.34 -6.40
CA PHE A 483 52.94 0.63 -5.20
C PHE A 483 53.10 1.49 -3.92
N ALA A 484 54.21 2.23 -3.82
CA ALA A 484 54.42 3.16 -2.72
C ALA A 484 53.41 4.32 -2.74
N GLN A 485 53.11 4.85 -3.93
CA GLN A 485 52.05 5.85 -4.13
C GLN A 485 50.67 5.30 -3.74
N ALA A 486 50.35 4.06 -4.13
CA ALA A 486 49.06 3.43 -3.87
C ALA A 486 48.78 3.32 -2.37
N LYS A 487 49.73 2.82 -1.57
CA LYS A 487 49.55 2.70 -0.11
C LYS A 487 49.55 4.04 0.63
N ALA A 488 50.22 5.06 0.08
CA ALA A 488 50.23 6.39 0.67
C ALA A 488 48.89 7.11 0.44
N LEU A 489 48.27 6.87 -0.72
CA LEU A 489 46.94 7.38 -1.07
C LEU A 489 45.83 6.63 -0.32
N ASP A 490 45.90 5.29 -0.33
CA ASP A 490 44.86 4.41 0.17
C ASP A 490 45.48 3.37 1.14
N PRO A 491 45.38 3.60 2.46
CA PRO A 491 45.92 2.68 3.45
C PRO A 491 45.31 1.27 3.39
N SER A 492 44.12 1.09 2.81
CA SER A 492 43.47 -0.23 2.72
C SER A 492 44.25 -1.21 1.84
N VAL A 493 45.02 -0.70 0.87
CA VAL A 493 45.86 -1.53 -0.01
C VAL A 493 47.29 -1.72 0.50
N ALA A 494 47.62 -1.19 1.68
CA ALA A 494 48.99 -1.16 2.19
C ALA A 494 49.62 -2.55 2.33
N LYS A 495 48.85 -3.56 2.75
CA LYS A 495 49.33 -4.94 2.89
C LYS A 495 49.79 -5.51 1.54
N GLU A 496 48.94 -5.42 0.52
CA GLU A 496 49.25 -5.90 -0.83
C GLU A 496 50.38 -5.09 -1.47
N ALA A 497 50.34 -3.77 -1.35
CA ALA A 497 51.39 -2.90 -1.88
C ALA A 497 52.76 -3.20 -1.25
N ASN A 498 52.84 -3.41 0.06
CA ASN A 498 54.10 -3.75 0.73
C ASN A 498 54.63 -5.12 0.29
N LYS A 499 53.75 -6.11 0.11
CA LYS A 499 54.11 -7.42 -0.45
C LYS A 499 54.74 -7.25 -1.84
N LEU A 500 54.05 -6.55 -2.74
CA LEU A 500 54.55 -6.28 -4.09
C LEU A 500 55.86 -5.47 -4.08
N ILE A 501 56.00 -4.49 -3.20
CA ILE A 501 57.26 -3.73 -3.06
C ILE A 501 58.41 -4.66 -2.70
N ASN A 502 58.23 -5.55 -1.72
CA ASN A 502 59.27 -6.46 -1.26
C ASN A 502 59.64 -7.47 -2.36
N GLU A 503 58.65 -8.06 -3.03
CA GLU A 503 58.86 -9.01 -4.12
C GLU A 503 59.55 -8.35 -5.32
N ILE A 504 59.05 -7.20 -5.76
CA ILE A 504 59.52 -6.57 -7.00
C ILE A 504 60.87 -5.85 -6.82
N SER A 505 61.19 -5.35 -5.63
CA SER A 505 62.50 -4.75 -5.35
C SER A 505 63.65 -5.75 -5.51
N GLN A 506 63.40 -7.06 -5.40
CA GLN A 506 64.39 -8.11 -5.64
C GLN A 506 64.79 -8.23 -7.11
N HIS A 507 64.08 -7.59 -8.04
CA HIS A 507 64.44 -7.56 -9.46
C HIS A 507 65.26 -6.34 -9.87
N PHE A 508 65.55 -5.45 -8.91
CA PHE A 508 66.40 -4.29 -9.19
C PHE A 508 67.81 -4.73 -9.60
N PRO A 509 68.53 -3.87 -10.33
CA PRO A 509 69.95 -4.05 -10.64
C PRO A 509 70.79 -4.13 -9.36
N ASN A 510 71.91 -4.86 -9.40
CA ASN A 510 72.86 -4.87 -8.28
C ASN A 510 73.64 -3.54 -8.23
N LYS A 511 74.46 -3.36 -7.19
CA LYS A 511 75.18 -2.11 -6.95
C LYS A 511 76.29 -1.91 -8.00
N GLU A 512 76.94 -2.98 -8.41
CA GLU A 512 78.04 -3.01 -9.38
C GLU A 512 77.57 -2.56 -10.77
N ASP A 513 76.48 -3.15 -11.28
CA ASP A 513 75.85 -2.82 -12.57
C ASP A 513 75.46 -1.33 -12.60
N LEU A 514 74.89 -0.81 -11.51
CA LEU A 514 74.52 0.61 -11.41
C LEU A 514 75.72 1.55 -11.35
N PHE A 515 76.81 1.12 -10.73
CA PHE A 515 78.03 1.89 -10.69
C PHE A 515 78.67 1.96 -12.08
N MET A 516 78.74 0.83 -12.79
CA MET A 516 79.27 0.76 -14.16
C MET A 516 78.47 1.61 -15.15
N GLU A 517 77.14 1.66 -15.01
CA GLU A 517 76.27 2.52 -15.83
C GLU A 517 76.24 3.99 -15.36
N GLY A 518 76.93 4.34 -14.26
CA GLY A 518 76.92 5.70 -13.71
C GLY A 518 75.57 6.16 -13.12
N LEU A 519 74.70 5.20 -12.81
CA LEU A 519 73.31 5.44 -12.36
C LEU A 519 73.11 5.29 -10.86
N LEU A 520 74.10 4.82 -10.10
CA LEU A 520 73.95 4.53 -8.67
C LEU A 520 73.40 5.73 -7.88
N ASN A 521 72.17 5.60 -7.36
CA ASN A 521 71.44 6.63 -6.62
C ASN A 521 71.23 7.94 -7.40
N LYS A 522 71.19 7.87 -8.73
CA LYS A 522 70.92 9.03 -9.60
C LYS A 522 69.46 9.05 -10.07
N PRO A 523 68.94 10.24 -10.42
CA PRO A 523 67.67 10.35 -11.12
C PRO A 523 67.69 9.55 -12.43
N TYR A 524 66.58 8.86 -12.72
CA TYR A 524 66.37 8.12 -13.96
C TYR A 524 65.03 8.54 -14.57
N SER A 525 64.97 8.70 -15.89
CA SER A 525 63.79 9.24 -16.59
C SER A 525 63.63 8.62 -17.96
N THR A 526 62.41 8.21 -18.30
CA THR A 526 62.06 7.66 -19.62
C THR A 526 61.18 8.59 -20.46
N ILE A 527 60.87 9.79 -19.95
CA ILE A 527 59.97 10.76 -20.63
C ILE A 527 60.40 11.04 -22.07
N ASN A 528 61.70 11.28 -22.30
CA ASN A 528 62.25 11.59 -23.62
C ASN A 528 62.78 10.35 -24.36
N ASN A 529 62.62 9.14 -23.80
CA ASN A 529 63.11 7.91 -24.41
C ASN A 529 62.02 7.30 -25.31
N SER A 530 62.12 7.50 -26.63
CA SER A 530 61.18 6.94 -27.60
C SER A 530 61.12 5.41 -27.59
N GLY A 531 62.18 4.73 -27.15
CA GLY A 531 62.26 3.27 -27.02
C GLY A 531 61.56 2.70 -25.79
N CYS A 532 61.01 3.54 -24.90
CA CYS A 532 60.26 3.08 -23.74
C CYS A 532 58.82 3.59 -23.70
N TRP A 533 57.88 2.66 -23.51
CA TRP A 533 56.46 2.99 -23.42
C TRP A 533 56.09 3.64 -22.08
N ILE A 534 56.84 3.37 -21.01
CA ILE A 534 56.69 4.02 -19.71
C ILE A 534 57.28 5.42 -19.82
N LYS A 535 56.54 6.46 -19.39
CA LYS A 535 56.96 7.87 -19.46
C LYS A 535 56.97 8.49 -18.07
N GLU A 536 57.94 8.10 -17.25
CA GLU A 536 57.99 8.45 -15.83
C GLU A 536 59.40 8.86 -15.40
N LYS A 537 59.52 9.39 -14.17
CA LYS A 537 60.79 9.65 -13.48
C LYS A 537 60.87 8.84 -12.20
N THR A 538 62.07 8.40 -11.86
CA THR A 538 62.37 7.65 -10.62
C THR A 538 63.80 7.94 -10.16
N THR A 539 64.24 7.26 -9.10
CA THR A 539 65.63 7.18 -8.68
C THR A 539 66.13 5.76 -8.88
N ALA A 540 67.26 5.61 -9.58
CA ALA A 540 67.92 4.33 -9.76
C ALA A 540 68.49 3.85 -8.42
N ARG A 541 67.96 2.73 -7.93
CA ARG A 541 68.26 2.16 -6.61
C ARG A 541 68.76 0.73 -6.76
N PRO A 542 69.81 0.31 -6.02
CA PRO A 542 70.25 -1.07 -6.03
C PRO A 542 69.19 -1.98 -5.41
N ARG A 543 69.25 -3.26 -5.75
CA ARG A 543 68.54 -4.33 -5.04
C ARG A 543 68.83 -4.25 -3.54
N LYS A 544 67.77 -4.42 -2.75
CA LYS A 544 67.85 -4.49 -1.28
C LYS A 544 68.19 -5.88 -0.80
#